data_AF-A0A3S5FFI1-F1
#
_entry.id   AF-A0A3S5FFI1-F1
#
_cell.length_a   1.000
_cell.length_b   1.000
_cell.length_c   1.000
_cell.angle_alpha   90.00
_cell.angle_beta   90.00
_cell.angle_gamma   90.00
#
_symmetry.space_group_name_H-M   'P 1'
#
loop_
_entity.id
_entity.type
_entity.pdbx_description
1 polymer ?
#
loop_
_entity_poly.entity_id
_entity_poly.type
_entity_poly.pdbx_seq_one_letter_code
_entity_poly.pdbx_strand_id
1 'polypeptide(L)' 'MSYHLGTNLLKELKKLDDKVLLVEVQLLESQIYYRVGNLQRSRAALTSARTTANGIYCPPRLQASLDLLSGSWIP' A
#
# COMPACT_ATOMS: atom_id res chain seq x y z
N MET A 1 3.63 -14.16 -11.65
CA MET A 1 4.48 -13.18 -12.36
C MET A 1 4.45 -11.78 -11.72
N SER A 2 3.32 -11.27 -11.23
CA SER A 2 3.17 -9.88 -10.75
C SER A 2 3.88 -9.53 -9.42
N TYR A 3 4.13 -10.50 -8.54
CA TYR A 3 4.80 -10.27 -7.24
C TYR A 3 6.28 -9.87 -7.36
N HIS A 4 6.96 -10.31 -8.41
CA HIS A 4 8.40 -10.07 -8.58
C HIS A 4 8.72 -8.64 -9.03
N LEU A 5 7.74 -7.97 -9.65
CA LEU A 5 7.87 -6.57 -10.05
C LEU A 5 7.81 -5.66 -8.82
N GLY A 6 6.89 -5.94 -7.89
CA GLY A 6 6.71 -5.16 -6.67
C GLY A 6 7.93 -5.18 -5.74
N THR A 7 8.62 -6.33 -5.62
CA THR A 7 9.82 -6.45 -4.78
C THR A 7 11.04 -5.72 -5.35
N ASN A 8 11.21 -5.71 -6.67
CA ASN A 8 12.26 -4.92 -7.32
C ASN A 8 11.96 -3.42 -7.29
N LEU A 9 10.69 -3.03 -7.49
CA LEU A 9 10.28 -1.63 -7.33
C LEU A 9 10.52 -1.14 -5.90
N LEU A 10 10.17 -1.93 -4.89
CA LEU A 10 10.38 -1.60 -3.47
C LEU A 10 11.85 -1.30 -3.11
N LYS A 11 12.80 -1.99 -3.76
CA LYS A 11 14.24 -1.75 -3.56
C LYS A 11 14.70 -0.44 -4.18
N GLU A 12 14.22 -0.13 -5.38
CA GLU A 12 14.59 1.10 -6.09
C GLU A 12 13.87 2.33 -5.50
N LEU A 13 12.62 2.18 -5.05
CA LEU A 13 11.90 3.23 -4.32
C LEU A 13 12.56 3.62 -3.00
N LYS A 14 13.10 2.64 -2.26
CA LYS A 14 13.83 2.91 -1.02
C LYS A 14 15.10 3.74 -1.23
N LYS A 15 15.66 3.75 -2.46
CA LYS A 15 16.78 4.63 -2.82
C LYS A 15 16.36 6.07 -3.17
N LEU A 16 15.11 6.28 -3.55
CA LEU A 16 14.59 7.58 -3.99
C LEU A 16 14.00 8.43 -2.85
N ASP A 17 13.83 7.87 -1.64
CA ASP A 17 13.12 8.53 -0.51
C ASP A 17 11.70 9.00 -0.87
N ASP A 18 11.14 8.48 -1.97
CA ASP A 18 9.79 8.77 -2.45
C ASP A 18 8.75 7.97 -1.65
N LYS A 19 8.56 8.42 -0.41
CA LYS A 19 7.60 7.85 0.53
C LYS A 19 6.17 7.85 -0.02
N VAL A 20 5.80 8.79 -0.90
CA VAL A 20 4.48 8.81 -1.58
C VAL A 20 4.31 7.55 -2.44
N LEU A 21 5.31 7.24 -3.27
CA LEU A 21 5.29 6.08 -4.15
C LEU A 21 5.32 4.78 -3.33
N LEU A 22 5.97 4.79 -2.15
CA LEU A 22 5.98 3.64 -1.24
C LEU A 22 4.58 3.32 -0.72
N VAL A 23 3.80 4.34 -0.34
CA VAL A 23 2.40 4.13 0.07
C VAL A 23 1.57 3.55 -1.07
N GLU A 24 1.78 4.04 -2.30
CA GLU A 24 1.06 3.56 -3.48
C GLU A 24 1.31 2.08 -3.77
N VAL A 25 2.57 1.65 -3.67
CA VAL A 25 2.95 0.23 -3.82
C VAL A 25 2.33 -0.64 -2.71
N GLN A 26 2.37 -0.19 -1.46
CA GLN A 26 1.78 -0.92 -0.34
C GLN A 26 0.26 -1.05 -0.47
N LEU A 27 -0.41 -0.02 -1.01
CA LEU A 27 -1.83 -0.02 -1.28
C LEU A 27 -2.19 -1.00 -2.42
N LEU A 28 -1.38 -1.05 -3.47
CA LEU A 28 -1.50 -2.06 -4.54
C LEU A 28 -1.28 -3.48 -4.01
N GLU A 29 -0.27 -3.70 -3.17
CA GLU A 29 -0.04 -5.00 -2.54
C GLU A 29 -1.25 -5.44 -1.71
N SER A 30 -1.83 -4.54 -0.90
CA SER A 30 -3.05 -4.81 -0.14
C SER A 30 -4.21 -5.27 -1.05
N GLN A 31 -4.43 -4.60 -2.18
CA GLN A 31 -5.46 -5.01 -3.15
C GLN A 31 -5.18 -6.38 -3.78
N ILE A 32 -3.92 -6.68 -4.10
CA ILE A 32 -3.53 -7.98 -4.65
C ILE A 32 -3.77 -9.08 -3.60
N TYR A 33 -3.33 -8.87 -2.36
CA TYR A 33 -3.60 -9.80 -1.26
C TYR A 33 -5.09 -9.99 -1.03
N TYR A 34 -5.93 -8.96 -1.25
CA TYR A 34 -7.39 -9.11 -1.21
C TYR A 34 -7.89 -10.13 -2.20
N ARG A 35 -7.51 -9.92 -3.47
CA ARG A 35 -8.01 -10.69 -4.61
C ARG A 35 -7.54 -12.13 -4.55
N VAL A 36 -6.39 -12.37 -3.92
CA VAL A 36 -5.83 -13.70 -3.67
C VAL A 36 -6.51 -14.38 -2.46
N GLY A 37 -7.35 -13.68 -1.69
CA GLY A 37 -8.05 -14.21 -0.52
C GLY A 37 -7.22 -14.20 0.77
N ASN A 38 -6.05 -13.56 0.77
CA ASN A 38 -5.18 -13.47 1.95
C ASN A 38 -5.47 -12.19 2.75
N LEU A 39 -6.54 -12.25 3.54
CA LEU A 39 -7.04 -11.13 4.35
C LEU A 39 -6.00 -10.64 5.38
N GLN A 40 -5.23 -11.55 6.00
CA GLN A 40 -4.23 -11.17 7.00
C GLN A 40 -3.11 -10.35 6.37
N ARG A 41 -2.55 -10.80 5.23
CA ARG A 41 -1.50 -10.06 4.53
C ARG A 41 -2.00 -8.76 3.92
N SER A 42 -3.24 -8.73 3.42
CA SER A 42 -3.81 -7.48 2.94
C SER A 42 -3.91 -6.42 4.05
N ARG A 43 -4.45 -6.80 5.22
CA ARG A 43 -4.57 -5.88 6.36
C ARG A 43 -3.19 -5.41 6.84
N ALA A 44 -2.19 -6.30 6.85
CA ALA A 44 -0.82 -5.92 7.18
C ALA A 44 -0.26 -4.87 6.20
N ALA A 45 -0.41 -5.08 4.90
CA ALA A 45 0.03 -4.14 3.87
C ALA A 45 -0.69 -2.78 3.97
N LEU A 46 -2.01 -2.79 4.24
CA LEU A 46 -2.79 -1.57 4.46
C LEU A 46 -2.33 -0.78 5.69
N THR A 47 -2.04 -1.47 6.80
CA THR A 47 -1.52 -0.84 8.02
C THR A 47 -0.17 -0.20 7.75
N SER A 48 0.74 -0.90 7.05
CA SER A 48 2.02 -0.33 6.64
C SER A 48 1.84 0.91 5.76
N ALA A 49 0.90 0.87 4.80
CA ALA A 49 0.56 2.01 3.95
C ALA A 49 0.11 3.22 4.76
N ARG A 50 -0.76 3.04 5.77
CA ARG A 50 -1.18 4.15 6.67
C ARG A 50 -0.03 4.70 7.50
N THR A 51 0.83 3.83 8.04
CA THR A 51 1.98 4.30 8.84
C THR A 51 2.92 5.16 8.00
N THR A 52 3.18 4.76 6.76
CA THR A 52 3.99 5.55 5.83
C THR A 52 3.26 6.83 5.40
N ALA A 53 1.95 6.78 5.17
CA ALA A 53 1.13 7.93 4.83
C ALA A 53 1.08 9.00 5.94
N ASN A 54 0.97 8.58 7.21
CA ASN A 54 1.01 9.49 8.36
C ASN A 54 2.37 10.18 8.55
N GLY A 55 3.44 9.59 8.00
CA GLY A 55 4.80 10.13 8.06
C GLY A 55 5.12 11.13 6.95
N ILE A 56 4.17 11.41 6.05
CA ILE A 56 4.33 12.32 4.91
C ILE A 56 3.12 13.21 4.71
N TYR A 57 3.30 14.30 3.97
CA TYR A 57 2.16 15.02 3.42
C TYR A 57 1.55 14.20 2.28
N CYS A 58 0.60 13.34 2.62
CA CYS A 58 -0.03 12.47 1.66
C CYS A 58 -0.96 13.29 0.73
N PRO A 59 -0.85 13.11 -0.60
CA PRO A 59 -1.76 13.78 -1.52
C PRO A 59 -3.21 13.33 -1.29
N PRO A 60 -4.21 14.23 -1.40
CA PRO A 60 -5.61 13.94 -1.05
C PRO A 60 -6.22 12.73 -1.78
N ARG A 61 -5.79 12.48 -3.02
CA ARG A 61 -6.21 11.30 -3.79
C ARG A 61 -5.79 9.98 -3.14
N LEU A 62 -4.57 9.95 -2.61
CA LEU A 62 -3.96 8.75 -2.07
C LEU A 62 -4.52 8.47 -0.67
N GLN A 63 -4.74 9.52 0.13
CA GLN A 63 -5.51 9.45 1.37
C GLN A 63 -6.93 8.91 1.13
N ALA A 64 -7.66 9.45 0.14
CA ALA A 64 -9.00 8.96 -0.20
C ALA A 64 -9.00 7.47 -0.63
N SER A 65 -7.94 7.01 -1.30
CA SER A 65 -7.79 5.59 -1.68
C SER A 65 -7.53 4.69 -0.47
N LEU A 66 -6.72 5.15 0.50
CA LEU A 66 -6.49 4.47 1.77
C LEU A 66 -7.78 4.35 2.59
N ASP A 67 -8.54 5.43 2.67
CA ASP A 67 -9.82 5.47 3.38
C ASP A 67 -10.87 4.59 2.71
N LEU A 68 -10.95 4.61 1.37
CA LEU A 68 -11.87 3.76 0.62
C LEU A 68 -11.52 2.27 0.78
N LEU A 69 -10.23 1.90 0.69
CA LEU A 69 -9.82 0.54 1.01
C LEU A 69 -10.24 0.23 2.45
N SER A 70 -9.85 1.06 3.41
CA SER A 70 -10.14 0.81 4.84
C SER A 70 -11.61 0.50 5.12
N GLY A 71 -12.53 1.24 4.51
CA GLY A 71 -13.97 1.02 4.63
C GLY A 71 -14.41 -0.32 4.05
N SER A 72 -13.82 -0.77 2.95
CA SER A 72 -14.12 -2.08 2.34
C SER A 72 -13.65 -3.29 3.17
N TRP A 73 -12.74 -3.11 4.13
CA TRP A 73 -12.16 -4.20 4.94
C TRP A 73 -12.75 -4.32 6.35
N ILE A 74 -13.55 -3.35 6.76
CA ILE A 74 -14.25 -3.31 8.04
C ILE A 74 -15.59 -4.03 7.83
N PRO A 75 -15.83 -5.17 8.49
CA PRO A 75 -17.11 -5.87 8.43
C PRO A 75 -18.24 -5.08 9.08
#